data_AF-A0A5N5V7I0-F1
#
_entry.id   AF-A0A5N5V7I0-F1
#
_cell.length_a   1.000
_cell.length_b   1.000
_cell.length_c   1.000
_cell.angle_alpha   90.00
_cell.angle_beta   90.00
_cell.angle_gamma   90.00
#
_symmetry.space_group_name_H-M   'P 1'
#
loop_
_entity.id
_entity.type
_entity.pdbx_description
1 polymer ?
#
loop_
_entity_poly.entity_id
_entity_poly.type
_entity_poly.pdbx_seq_one_letter_code
_entity_poly.pdbx_strand_id
1 'polypeptide(L)' 'MSDKSPRQSMTKKSGKSLKEKRAEKHMKAANKAAAERDGR' A
#
# COMPACT_ATOMS: atom_id res chain seq x y z
N MET A 1 34.50 0.80 -13.02
CA MET A 1 33.80 1.94 -12.37
C MET A 1 32.51 1.40 -11.76
N SER A 2 32.45 1.24 -10.44
CA SER A 2 31.23 0.73 -9.78
C SER A 2 30.21 1.87 -9.74
N ASP A 3 29.14 1.75 -10.51
CA ASP A 3 28.04 2.72 -10.57
C ASP A 3 27.22 2.64 -9.28
N LYS A 4 27.71 3.38 -8.27
CA LYS A 4 27.08 3.52 -6.95
C LYS A 4 25.97 4.56 -7.01
N SER A 5 25.11 4.49 -8.03
CA SER A 5 23.94 5.36 -8.09
C SER A 5 23.10 5.14 -6.83
N PRO A 6 22.76 6.18 -6.06
CA PRO A 6 21.92 6.05 -4.86
C PRO A 6 20.59 5.34 -5.14
N ARG A 7 20.16 5.35 -6.41
CA ARG A 7 18.98 4.63 -6.93
C ARG A 7 19.11 3.11 -6.83
N GLN A 8 20.32 2.55 -6.89
CA GLN A 8 20.54 1.10 -6.77
C GLN A 8 20.26 0.59 -5.35
N SER A 9 20.52 1.39 -4.32
CA SER A 9 20.26 1.01 -2.92
C SER A 9 18.79 1.09 -2.51
N MET A 10 17.95 1.79 -3.28
CA MET A 10 16.56 2.07 -2.93
C MET A 10 15.56 1.02 -3.46
N THR A 11 16.02 0.00 -4.19
CA THR A 11 15.16 -1.01 -4.85
C THR A 11 14.80 -2.22 -3.99
N LYS A 12 15.27 -2.28 -2.73
CA LYS A 12 15.05 -3.45 -1.84
C LYS A 12 14.25 -3.14 -0.57
N LYS A 13 13.24 -2.26 -0.64
CA LYS A 13 12.20 -2.23 0.40
C LYS A 13 11.17 -3.30 0.07
N SER A 14 11.39 -4.55 0.51
CA SER A 14 10.37 -5.61 0.43
C SER A 14 9.24 -5.28 1.43
N GLY A 15 8.33 -4.43 0.98
CA GLY A 15 7.08 -4.13 1.67
C GLY A 15 5.94 -4.25 0.67
N LYS A 16 4.71 -4.24 1.22
CA LYS A 16 3.48 -4.30 0.43
C LYS A 16 3.55 -3.41 -0.80
N SER A 17 3.21 -3.95 -1.96
CA SER A 17 3.23 -3.21 -3.21
C SER A 17 2.31 -1.98 -3.14
N LEU A 18 2.54 -0.96 -3.98
CA LEU A 18 1.62 0.19 -4.04
C LEU A 18 0.18 -0.25 -4.36
N LYS A 19 0.02 -1.33 -5.13
CA LYS A 19 -1.26 -1.93 -5.48
C LYS A 19 -1.94 -2.52 -4.25
N GLU A 20 -1.22 -3.30 -3.44
CA GLU A 20 -1.73 -3.83 -2.17
C GLU A 20 -2.13 -2.71 -1.22
N LYS A 21 -1.28 -1.68 -1.05
CA LYS A 21 -1.61 -0.53 -0.19
C LYS A 21 -2.88 0.19 -0.63
N ARG A 22 -3.15 0.29 -1.94
CA ARG A 22 -4.39 0.88 -2.45
C ARG A 22 -5.59 -0.04 -2.19
N ALA A 23 -5.45 -1.34 -2.43
CA ALA A 23 -6.50 -2.32 -2.14
C ALA A 23 -6.89 -2.31 -0.66
N GLU A 24 -5.92 -2.28 0.26
CA GLU A 24 -6.16 -2.19 1.71
C GLU A 24 -6.94 -0.92 2.09
N LYS A 25 -6.62 0.23 1.49
CA LYS A 25 -7.38 1.47 1.72
C LYS A 25 -8.83 1.34 1.25
N HIS A 26 -9.04 0.79 0.06
CA HIS A 26 -10.40 0.60 -0.47
C HIS A 26 -11.21 -0.39 0.37
N MET A 27 -10.62 -1.52 0.77
CA MET A 27 -11.30 -2.49 1.64
C MET A 27 -11.62 -1.91 3.01
N LYS A 28 -10.69 -1.16 3.63
CA LYS A 28 -10.96 -0.50 4.92
C LYS A 28 -12.08 0.54 4.81
N ALA A 29 -12.10 1.32 3.72
CA ALA A 29 -13.17 2.28 3.45
C ALA A 29 -14.52 1.58 3.22
N ALA A 30 -14.53 0.48 2.46
CA ALA A 30 -15.72 -0.33 2.22
C ALA A 30 -16.26 -0.95 3.52
N ASN A 31 -15.38 -1.50 4.37
CA ASN A 31 -15.78 -2.06 5.67
C ASN A 31 -16.35 -0.99 6.60
N LYS A 32 -15.77 0.21 6.63
CA LYS A 32 -16.31 1.32 7.40
C LYS A 32 -17.70 1.73 6.88
N ALA A 33 -17.86 1.87 5.57
CA ALA A 33 -19.13 2.21 4.95
C ALA A 33 -20.20 1.13 5.17
N ALA A 34 -19.80 -0.16 5.13
CA ALA A 34 -20.69 -1.27 5.42
C ALA A 34 -21.14 -1.29 6.89
N ALA A 35 -20.21 -1.10 7.83
CA ALA A 35 -20.53 -1.00 9.26
C ALA A 35 -21.44 0.19 9.59
N GLU A 36 -21.25 1.33 8.91
CA GLU A 36 -22.12 2.51 9.05
C GLU A 36 -23.52 2.29 8.43
N ARG A 37 -23.63 1.42 7.43
CA ARG A 37 -24.91 1.09 6.80
C ARG A 37 -25.72 0.08 7.62
N ASP A 38 -25.06 -0.88 8.26
CA ASP A 38 -25.72 -1.95 9.05
C ASP A 38 -26.15 -1.47 10.45
N GLY A 39 -25.56 -0.37 10.94
CA GLY A 39 -25.95 0.27 12.19
C GLY A 39 -27.05 1.34 12.06
N ARG A 40 -27.81 1.36 10.95
CA ARG A 40 -28.83 2.39 10.66
C ARG A 40 -30.22 1.80 10.47
#